data_AF-A0A8S3DS60-F1
#
_entry.id   AF-A0A8S3DS60-F1
#
_cell.length_a   1.000
_cell.length_b   1.000
_cell.length_c   1.000
_cell.angle_alpha   90.00
_cell.angle_beta   90.00
_cell.angle_gamma   90.00
#
_symmetry.space_group_name_H-M   'P 1'
#
loop_
_entity.id
_entity.type
_entity.pdbx_description
1 polymer ?
#
loop_
_entity_poly.entity_id
_entity_poly.type
_entity_poly.pdbx_seq_one_letter_code
_entity_poly.pdbx_strand_id
1 'polypeptide(L)'
;DLDALQVHNLVKKIDLEPGVIYKLRIAAVNACGRGPWSEAAAFKTCLPGSPPAPSNIKITKTSDGGAHLTWDPPSNASPLITGYAVYLAVKNSGTDNTIARQQQQASQMAFVRVYGGVLAECSVNAAQLHQAHLDISTSSKPAIIFRIAARNERGYGPATQVRWLQDQQQTPSNHSTTNNSLKRTGSNANSSSSIPKKQRVVPTGGSSNDG
;
A
#
# COMPACT_ATOMS: atom_id res chain seq x y z
N ASP A 1 -36.64 21.41 0.44
CA ASP A 1 -35.93 22.15 -0.62
C ASP A 1 -35.58 21.16 -1.73
N LEU A 2 -36.50 21.02 -2.69
CA LEU A 2 -36.42 20.02 -3.77
C LEU A 2 -35.64 20.55 -4.99
N ASP A 3 -35.23 21.82 -4.97
CA ASP A 3 -34.55 22.46 -6.11
C ASP A 3 -33.11 22.00 -6.29
N ALA A 4 -32.41 21.61 -5.22
CA ALA A 4 -31.02 21.16 -5.31
C ALA A 4 -30.84 19.84 -6.08
N LEU A 5 -31.87 18.98 -6.14
CA LEU A 5 -31.82 17.70 -6.86
C LEU A 5 -32.20 17.83 -8.34
N GLN A 6 -32.90 18.90 -8.74
CA GLN A 6 -33.28 19.14 -10.14
C GLN A 6 -32.17 19.83 -10.97
N VAL A 7 -31.26 20.61 -10.35
CA VAL A 7 -30.23 21.38 -11.10
C VAL A 7 -29.23 20.48 -11.85
N HIS A 8 -28.98 19.26 -11.35
CA HIS A 8 -28.00 18.35 -11.96
C HIS A 8 -28.37 17.91 -13.39
N ASN A 9 -29.64 18.03 -13.79
CA ASN A 9 -30.12 17.67 -15.13
C ASN A 9 -30.19 18.84 -16.12
N LEU A 10 -29.84 20.07 -15.70
CA LEU A 10 -29.88 21.28 -16.54
C LEU A 10 -28.50 21.78 -16.96
N VAL A 11 -27.42 21.14 -16.50
CA VAL A 11 -26.05 21.52 -16.89
C VAL A 11 -25.72 20.83 -18.22
N LYS A 12 -25.39 21.61 -19.25
CA LYS A 12 -24.85 21.08 -20.51
C LYS A 12 -23.63 20.23 -20.20
N LYS A 13 -23.71 18.92 -20.49
CA LYS A 13 -22.56 18.03 -20.41
C LYS A 13 -21.56 18.43 -21.49
N ILE A 14 -20.32 18.69 -21.09
CA ILE A 14 -19.19 18.94 -21.97
C ILE A 14 -18.22 17.78 -21.78
N ASP A 15 -17.84 17.13 -22.88
CA ASP A 15 -16.88 16.04 -22.83
C ASP A 15 -15.47 16.58 -22.56
N LEU A 16 -14.65 15.80 -21.85
CA LEU A 16 -13.26 16.16 -21.61
C LEU A 16 -12.43 15.92 -22.87
N GLU A 17 -11.59 16.88 -23.21
CA GLU A 17 -10.66 16.79 -24.31
C GLU A 17 -9.41 16.02 -23.89
N PRO A 18 -8.85 15.18 -24.79
CA PRO A 18 -7.63 14.44 -24.51
C PRO A 18 -6.40 15.36 -24.52
N GLY A 19 -5.42 15.08 -23.66
CA GLY A 19 -4.17 15.86 -23.54
C GLY A 19 -4.32 17.23 -22.86
N VAL A 20 -5.48 17.57 -22.30
CA VAL A 20 -5.80 18.86 -21.68
C VAL A 20 -5.66 18.81 -20.16
N ILE A 21 -5.19 19.93 -19.58
CA ILE A 21 -5.07 20.07 -18.12
C ILE A 21 -6.36 20.69 -17.57
N TYR A 22 -7.01 19.96 -16.67
CA TYR A 22 -8.17 20.41 -15.91
C TYR A 22 -7.80 20.67 -14.46
N LYS A 23 -8.27 21.79 -13.90
CA LYS A 23 -8.16 22.10 -12.47
C LYS A 23 -9.47 21.75 -11.78
N LEU A 24 -9.42 20.88 -10.78
CA LEU A 24 -10.58 20.44 -10.02
C LEU A 24 -10.47 20.90 -8.58
N ARG A 25 -11.60 21.32 -8.01
CA ARG A 25 -11.79 21.55 -6.58
C ARG A 25 -13.13 20.97 -6.18
N ILE A 26 -13.25 20.51 -4.94
CA ILE A 26 -14.46 19.87 -4.42
C ILE A 26 -14.96 20.63 -3.19
N ALA A 27 -16.27 20.59 -2.95
CA ALA A 27 -16.88 21.11 -1.73
C ALA A 27 -17.91 20.10 -1.24
N ALA A 28 -17.92 19.82 0.06
CA ALA A 28 -18.93 18.97 0.67
C ALA A 28 -20.26 19.73 0.76
N VAL A 29 -21.38 19.04 0.54
CA VAL A 29 -22.73 19.60 0.68
C VAL A 29 -23.49 18.71 1.67
N ASN A 30 -24.13 19.32 2.66
CA ASN A 30 -25.02 18.64 3.59
C ASN A 30 -26.33 19.45 3.75
N ALA A 31 -27.18 19.10 4.72
CA ALA A 31 -28.45 19.78 4.96
C ALA A 31 -28.30 21.28 5.31
N CYS A 32 -27.14 21.71 5.80
CA CYS A 32 -26.83 23.11 6.09
C CYS A 32 -26.26 23.87 4.88
N GLY A 33 -26.18 23.22 3.72
CA GLY A 33 -25.66 23.79 2.48
C GLY A 33 -24.24 23.34 2.14
N ARG A 34 -23.59 24.10 1.25
CA ARG A 34 -22.24 23.81 0.75
C ARG A 34 -21.18 24.38 1.69
N GLY A 35 -20.24 23.54 2.09
CA GLY A 35 -19.05 23.93 2.86
C GLY A 35 -18.00 24.69 2.02
N PRO A 36 -16.82 24.96 2.60
CA PRO A 36 -15.72 25.58 1.88
C PRO A 36 -15.18 24.67 0.76
N TRP A 37 -14.61 25.28 -0.27
CA TRP A 37 -13.91 24.56 -1.33
C TRP A 37 -12.57 24.00 -0.83
N SER A 38 -12.20 22.83 -1.34
CA SER A 38 -10.83 22.33 -1.24
C SER A 38 -9.86 23.19 -2.02
N GLU A 39 -8.56 22.98 -1.79
CA GLU A 39 -7.53 23.41 -2.72
C GLU A 39 -7.78 22.83 -4.11
N ALA A 40 -7.40 23.59 -5.14
CA ALA A 40 -7.54 23.15 -6.52
C ALA A 40 -6.34 22.28 -6.92
N ALA A 41 -6.61 21.12 -7.50
CA ALA A 41 -5.60 20.21 -8.03
C ALA A 41 -5.70 20.11 -9.56
N ALA A 42 -4.55 20.13 -10.24
CA ALA A 42 -4.46 20.07 -11.70
C ALA A 42 -4.17 18.64 -12.17
N PHE A 43 -4.93 18.17 -13.17
CA PHE A 43 -4.79 16.84 -13.75
C PHE A 43 -4.80 16.94 -15.28
N LYS A 44 -3.99 16.13 -15.96
CA LYS A 44 -3.94 16.09 -17.41
C LYS A 44 -4.65 14.84 -17.92
N THR A 45 -5.56 14.99 -18.88
CA THR A 45 -6.16 13.85 -19.58
C THR A 45 -5.12 13.16 -20.48
N CYS A 46 -5.31 11.87 -20.72
CA CYS A 46 -4.39 11.10 -21.56
C CYS A 46 -4.47 11.54 -23.03
N LEU A 47 -3.38 11.36 -23.77
CA LEU A 47 -3.42 11.45 -25.23
C LEU A 47 -4.13 10.21 -25.80
N PRO A 48 -4.82 10.33 -26.95
CA PRO A 48 -5.45 9.19 -27.57
C PRO A 48 -4.42 8.13 -27.94
N GLY A 49 -4.72 6.87 -27.63
CA GLY A 49 -3.86 5.73 -27.94
C GLY A 49 -2.74 5.46 -26.92
N SER A 50 -2.63 6.21 -25.82
CA SER A 50 -1.84 5.74 -24.66
C SER A 50 -2.52 4.53 -24.01
N PRO A 51 -1.77 3.55 -23.49
CA PRO A 51 -2.38 2.36 -22.90
C PRO A 51 -3.10 2.73 -21.59
N PRO A 52 -4.16 1.99 -21.19
CA PRO A 52 -4.75 2.16 -19.86
C PRO A 52 -3.78 1.77 -18.73
N ALA A 53 -4.16 2.03 -17.49
CA ALA A 53 -3.35 1.65 -16.33
C ALA A 53 -3.44 0.13 -16.07
N PRO A 54 -2.33 -0.54 -15.69
CA PRO A 54 -2.34 -1.96 -15.31
C PRO A 54 -3.24 -2.26 -14.11
N SER A 55 -3.79 -3.48 -14.04
CA SER A 55 -4.72 -3.91 -13.00
C SER A 55 -4.18 -5.10 -12.21
N ASN A 56 -4.93 -5.53 -11.18
CA ASN A 56 -4.67 -6.75 -10.40
C ASN A 56 -3.22 -6.87 -9.86
N ILE A 57 -2.66 -5.75 -9.41
CA ILE A 57 -1.30 -5.71 -8.87
C ILE A 57 -1.25 -6.51 -7.57
N LYS A 58 -0.35 -7.49 -7.54
CA LYS A 58 -0.04 -8.30 -6.36
C LYS A 58 1.41 -8.07 -5.99
N ILE A 59 1.67 -7.98 -4.68
CA ILE A 59 3.01 -7.77 -4.13
C ILE A 59 3.23 -8.80 -3.03
N THR A 60 4.24 -9.64 -3.20
CA THR A 60 4.65 -10.62 -2.21
C THR A 60 6.04 -10.29 -1.68
N LYS A 61 6.25 -10.48 -0.37
CA LYS A 61 7.57 -10.34 0.23
C LYS A 61 8.41 -11.57 -0.13
N THR A 62 9.64 -11.36 -0.57
CA THR A 62 10.58 -12.45 -0.83
C THR A 62 11.41 -12.77 0.43
N SER A 63 11.97 -13.98 0.50
CA SER A 63 12.72 -14.46 1.67
C SER A 63 14.01 -13.69 1.95
N ASP A 64 14.60 -13.11 0.91
CA ASP A 64 15.78 -12.23 0.96
C ASP A 64 15.45 -10.78 1.38
N GLY A 65 14.19 -10.50 1.76
CA GLY A 65 13.75 -9.17 2.17
C GLY A 65 13.41 -8.22 1.03
N GLY A 66 13.38 -8.72 -0.22
CA GLY A 66 12.84 -8.01 -1.37
C GLY A 66 11.31 -8.06 -1.49
N ALA A 67 10.82 -7.66 -2.66
CA ALA A 67 9.43 -7.77 -3.06
C ALA A 67 9.32 -8.28 -4.50
N HIS A 68 8.38 -9.18 -4.75
CA HIS A 68 8.02 -9.62 -6.08
C HIS A 68 6.64 -9.06 -6.44
N LEU A 69 6.57 -8.37 -7.58
CA LEU A 69 5.38 -7.69 -8.06
C LEU A 69 4.91 -8.37 -9.35
N THR A 70 3.61 -8.60 -9.44
CA THR A 70 2.94 -9.09 -10.66
C THR A 70 1.70 -8.25 -10.93
N TRP A 71 1.32 -8.08 -12.18
CA TRP A 71 0.11 -7.35 -12.56
C TRP A 71 -0.49 -7.90 -13.84
N ASP A 72 -1.75 -7.56 -14.09
CA ASP A 72 -2.41 -7.89 -15.34
C ASP A 72 -2.25 -6.74 -16.34
N PRO A 73 -1.94 -7.06 -17.62
CA PRO A 73 -2.02 -6.08 -18.70
C PRO A 73 -3.42 -5.45 -18.77
N PRO A 74 -3.54 -4.14 -19.04
CA PRO A 74 -4.84 -3.51 -19.24
C PRO A 74 -5.62 -4.17 -20.39
N SER A 75 -6.88 -4.51 -20.13
CA SER A 75 -7.80 -5.05 -21.15
C SER A 75 -8.03 -4.01 -22.25
N ASN A 76 -8.12 -4.46 -23.51
CA ASN A 76 -8.31 -3.63 -24.69
C ASN A 76 -7.18 -2.61 -24.96
N ALA A 77 -5.94 -2.92 -24.58
CA ALA A 77 -4.80 -2.08 -24.93
C ALA A 77 -4.55 -2.11 -26.46
N SER A 78 -5.00 -1.05 -27.13
CA SER A 78 -4.69 -0.77 -28.53
C SER A 78 -4.06 0.63 -28.61
N PRO A 79 -2.85 0.80 -29.18
CA PRO A 79 -1.91 -0.21 -29.68
C PRO A 79 -1.35 -1.17 -28.62
N LEU A 80 -0.74 -2.28 -29.09
CA LEU A 80 -0.12 -3.33 -28.27
C LEU A 80 0.88 -2.75 -27.26
N ILE A 81 0.86 -3.30 -26.04
CA ILE A 81 1.80 -2.92 -24.98
C ILE A 81 3.20 -3.40 -25.33
N THR A 82 4.16 -2.47 -25.28
CA THR A 82 5.59 -2.72 -25.56
C THR A 82 6.45 -2.72 -24.30
N GLY A 83 5.81 -2.58 -23.14
CA GLY A 83 6.41 -2.86 -21.83
C GLY A 83 5.78 -2.08 -20.69
N TYR A 84 6.47 -2.11 -19.56
CA TYR A 84 6.03 -1.58 -18.28
C TYR A 84 7.14 -0.80 -17.59
N ALA A 85 6.74 0.03 -16.63
CA ALA A 85 7.64 0.67 -15.69
C ALA A 85 7.07 0.53 -14.28
N VAL A 86 7.93 0.18 -13.32
CA VAL A 86 7.61 0.25 -11.89
C VAL A 86 8.45 1.34 -11.27
N TYR A 87 7.79 2.20 -10.52
CA TYR A 87 8.42 3.26 -9.74
C TYR A 87 8.19 3.03 -8.25
N LEU A 88 9.25 3.22 -7.47
CA LEU A 88 9.24 3.16 -6.02
C LEU A 88 9.25 4.58 -5.46
N ALA A 89 8.37 4.86 -4.51
CA ALA A 89 8.46 6.09 -3.73
C ALA A 89 9.68 6.02 -2.80
N VAL A 90 10.57 7.00 -2.89
CA VAL A 90 11.78 7.11 -2.06
C VAL A 90 11.74 8.40 -1.24
N LYS A 91 12.46 8.38 -0.13
CA LYS A 91 12.68 9.58 0.68
C LYS A 91 13.43 10.58 -0.17
N ASN A 92 13.01 11.85 -0.18
CA ASN A 92 13.76 12.90 -0.84
C ASN A 92 15.06 13.13 -0.04
N SER A 93 16.14 12.43 -0.41
CA SER A 93 17.48 12.72 0.08
C SER A 93 17.93 14.00 -0.61
N GLY A 94 17.62 15.14 0.00
CA GLY A 94 17.98 16.46 -0.49
C GLY A 94 19.48 16.52 -0.78
N THR A 95 19.84 16.35 -2.03
CA THR A 95 21.22 16.50 -2.54
C THR A 95 21.32 17.69 -3.48
N ASP A 96 20.30 18.56 -3.50
CA ASP A 96 20.34 19.81 -4.25
C ASP A 96 20.25 20.98 -3.27
N ASN A 97 21.42 21.45 -2.84
CA ASN A 97 21.63 22.66 -2.04
C ASN A 97 21.31 23.91 -2.88
N THR A 98 20.07 24.09 -3.31
CA THR A 98 19.59 25.38 -3.80
C THR A 98 18.63 25.96 -2.77
N ILE A 99 18.97 27.14 -2.26
CA ILE A 99 18.34 27.88 -1.15
C ILE A 99 16.89 28.33 -1.49
N ALA A 100 16.27 27.81 -2.55
CA ALA A 100 15.02 28.31 -3.13
C ALA A 100 13.76 27.48 -2.83
N ARG A 101 13.77 26.58 -1.83
CA ARG A 101 12.59 25.73 -1.51
C ARG A 101 12.06 25.84 -0.08
N GLN A 102 12.47 26.85 0.68
CA GLN A 102 11.86 27.17 1.97
C GLN A 102 10.54 27.93 1.76
N GLN A 103 9.42 27.20 1.66
CA GLN A 103 8.11 27.53 2.28
C GLN A 103 6.90 26.69 1.79
N GLN A 104 7.05 25.68 0.93
CA GLN A 104 5.92 24.81 0.51
C GLN A 104 6.22 23.30 0.41
N GLN A 105 7.24 22.78 1.08
CA GLN A 105 7.60 21.34 0.98
C GLN A 105 7.37 20.57 2.27
N ALA A 106 6.10 20.36 2.60
CA ALA A 106 5.71 19.17 3.34
C ALA A 106 5.62 17.98 2.36
N SER A 107 6.26 16.86 2.70
CA SER A 107 5.98 15.49 2.21
C SER A 107 6.08 15.14 0.70
N GLN A 108 6.85 15.84 -0.13
CA GLN A 108 7.05 15.40 -1.52
C GLN A 108 7.97 14.16 -1.58
N MET A 109 7.36 12.97 -1.52
CA MET A 109 7.98 11.71 -1.93
C MET A 109 8.41 11.81 -3.39
N ALA A 110 9.65 11.39 -3.71
CA ALA A 110 10.10 11.26 -5.08
C ALA A 110 9.84 9.82 -5.58
N PHE A 111 9.73 9.63 -6.88
CA PHE A 111 9.55 8.31 -7.48
C PHE A 111 10.77 7.95 -8.34
N VAL A 112 11.45 6.86 -8.01
CA VAL A 112 12.56 6.32 -8.81
C VAL A 112 12.11 5.09 -9.57
N ARG A 113 12.56 4.94 -10.81
CA ARG A 113 12.27 3.75 -11.62
C ARG A 113 13.10 2.58 -11.10
N VAL A 114 12.43 1.51 -10.69
CA VAL A 114 13.06 0.26 -10.21
C VAL A 114 12.95 -0.88 -11.22
N TYR A 115 12.04 -0.76 -12.20
CA TYR A 115 11.89 -1.72 -13.29
C TYR A 115 11.51 -1.02 -14.61
N GLY A 116 12.03 -1.55 -15.71
CA GLY A 116 11.62 -1.22 -17.07
C GLY A 116 11.83 -2.42 -17.98
N GLY A 117 10.74 -3.08 -18.38
CA GLY A 117 10.82 -4.32 -19.14
C GLY A 117 9.49 -4.69 -19.80
N VAL A 118 9.46 -5.81 -20.52
CA VAL A 118 8.27 -6.26 -21.26
C VAL A 118 7.36 -7.18 -20.45
N LEU A 119 7.90 -7.83 -19.42
CA LEU A 119 7.15 -8.77 -18.59
C LEU A 119 6.23 -8.03 -17.63
N ALA A 120 5.09 -8.63 -17.35
CA ALA A 120 4.10 -8.12 -16.39
C ALA A 120 4.45 -8.53 -14.94
N GLU A 121 5.74 -8.59 -14.64
CA GLU A 121 6.29 -8.93 -13.34
C GLU A 121 7.67 -8.28 -13.14
N CYS A 122 8.05 -8.07 -11.88
CA CYS A 122 9.41 -7.71 -11.53
C CYS A 122 9.74 -8.06 -10.08
N SER A 123 11.03 -8.25 -9.79
CA SER A 123 11.54 -8.35 -8.43
C SER A 123 12.30 -7.06 -8.08
N VAL A 124 11.94 -6.46 -6.95
CA VAL A 124 12.62 -5.32 -6.33
C VAL A 124 13.43 -5.86 -5.16
N ASN A 125 14.74 -5.65 -5.17
CA ASN A 125 15.61 -6.22 -4.15
C ASN A 125 15.51 -5.47 -2.82
N ALA A 126 16.04 -6.09 -1.75
CA ALA A 126 16.03 -5.49 -0.42
C ALA A 126 16.72 -4.11 -0.40
N ALA A 127 17.84 -3.92 -1.10
CA ALA A 127 18.58 -2.65 -1.09
C ALA A 127 17.75 -1.48 -1.66
N GLN A 128 17.00 -1.71 -2.74
CA GLN A 128 16.07 -0.74 -3.30
C GLN A 128 14.93 -0.43 -2.31
N LEU A 129 14.37 -1.45 -1.65
CA LEU A 129 13.32 -1.26 -0.65
C LEU A 129 13.79 -0.49 0.60
N HIS A 130 15.06 -0.61 1.00
CA HIS A 130 15.59 0.15 2.15
C HIS A 130 15.57 1.67 1.92
N GLN A 131 15.61 2.11 0.65
CA GLN A 131 15.51 3.52 0.26
C GLN A 131 14.05 4.02 0.19
N ALA A 132 13.08 3.12 0.33
CA ALA A 132 11.66 3.44 0.18
C ALA A 132 11.20 4.49 1.21
N HIS A 133 10.30 5.36 0.77
CA HIS A 133 9.51 6.16 1.67
C HIS A 133 8.42 5.30 2.30
N LEU A 134 8.29 5.40 3.62
CA LEU A 134 7.19 4.79 4.38
C LEU A 134 6.11 5.84 4.57
N ASP A 135 5.01 5.67 3.84
CA ASP A 135 3.86 6.53 3.98
C ASP A 135 3.01 6.11 5.18
N ILE A 136 2.85 7.04 6.12
CA ILE A 136 2.10 6.91 7.37
C ILE A 136 0.86 7.85 7.41
N SER A 137 0.53 8.50 6.30
CA SER A 137 -0.48 9.58 6.24
C SER A 137 -1.94 9.12 6.36
N THR A 138 -2.25 7.86 6.04
CA THR A 138 -3.65 7.41 5.85
C THR A 138 -4.01 6.12 6.59
N SER A 139 -3.14 5.55 7.43
CA SER A 139 -3.40 4.27 8.10
C SER A 139 -2.60 4.11 9.39
N SER A 140 -3.05 3.23 10.29
CA SER A 140 -2.28 2.80 11.47
C SER A 140 -1.03 1.99 11.12
N LYS A 141 -0.90 1.51 9.87
CA LYS A 141 0.27 0.76 9.39
C LYS A 141 1.06 1.58 8.34
N PRO A 142 2.41 1.63 8.43
CA PRO A 142 3.24 2.23 7.41
C PRO A 142 3.12 1.45 6.08
N ALA A 143 3.22 2.14 4.95
CA ALA A 143 3.15 1.50 3.63
C ALA A 143 4.24 1.98 2.69
N ILE A 144 4.77 1.09 1.85
CA ILE A 144 5.61 1.44 0.71
C ILE A 144 4.69 1.74 -0.48
N ILE A 145 5.01 2.77 -1.27
CA ILE A 145 4.21 3.14 -2.45
C ILE A 145 4.93 2.72 -3.72
N PHE A 146 4.20 2.00 -4.58
CA PHE A 146 4.60 1.75 -5.96
C PHE A 146 3.67 2.42 -6.96
N ARG A 147 4.20 2.77 -8.13
CA ARG A 147 3.44 3.16 -9.31
C ARG A 147 3.82 2.28 -10.48
N ILE A 148 2.85 1.64 -11.12
CA ILE A 148 3.05 0.74 -12.25
C ILE A 148 2.36 1.35 -13.46
N ALA A 149 3.06 1.50 -14.57
CA ALA A 149 2.51 2.04 -15.82
C ALA A 149 2.83 1.13 -17.00
N ALA A 150 1.86 0.95 -17.90
CA ALA A 150 2.08 0.34 -19.20
C ALA A 150 2.58 1.38 -20.22
N ARG A 151 3.33 0.92 -21.23
CA ARG A 151 3.71 1.72 -22.40
C ARG A 151 3.38 1.01 -23.70
N ASN A 152 3.13 1.81 -24.73
CA ASN A 152 3.16 1.38 -26.12
C ASN A 152 3.99 2.38 -26.95
N GLU A 153 3.87 2.35 -28.27
CA GLU A 153 4.58 3.26 -29.18
C GLU A 153 4.26 4.74 -28.98
N ARG A 154 3.09 5.07 -28.42
CA ARG A 154 2.71 6.45 -28.08
C ARG A 154 3.31 6.93 -26.75
N GLY A 155 3.87 6.02 -25.95
CA GLY A 155 4.47 6.30 -24.65
C GLY A 155 3.73 5.64 -23.49
N TYR A 156 3.96 6.17 -22.29
CA TYR A 156 3.36 5.65 -21.06
C TYR A 156 1.93 6.14 -20.87
N GLY A 157 1.07 5.23 -20.42
CA GLY A 157 -0.26 5.53 -19.92
C GLY A 157 -0.26 6.07 -18.49
N PRO A 158 -1.44 6.26 -17.90
CA PRO A 158 -1.56 6.54 -16.47
C PRO A 158 -1.00 5.38 -15.65
N ALA A 159 -0.49 5.71 -14.46
CA ALA A 159 0.07 4.72 -13.54
C ALA A 159 -0.96 4.31 -12.48
N THR A 160 -1.02 3.02 -12.16
CA THR A 160 -1.74 2.51 -10.99
C THR A 160 -0.84 2.65 -9.77
N GLN A 161 -1.30 3.43 -8.77
CA GLN A 161 -0.60 3.59 -7.50
C GLN A 161 -1.10 2.57 -6.48
N VAL A 162 -0.18 1.82 -5.87
CA VAL A 162 -0.49 0.83 -4.84
C VAL A 162 0.29 1.12 -3.56
N ARG A 163 -0.40 0.90 -2.42
CA ARG A 163 0.15 1.02 -1.08
C ARG A 163 0.39 -0.38 -0.53
N TRP A 164 1.64 -0.79 -0.43
CA TRP A 164 2.05 -2.06 0.13
C TRP A 164 2.26 -1.93 1.64
N LEU A 165 1.23 -2.31 2.41
CA LEU A 165 1.24 -2.26 3.87
C LEU A 165 2.42 -3.07 4.43
N GLN A 166 3.19 -2.45 5.31
CA GLN A 166 4.24 -3.09 6.05
C GLN A 166 3.69 -3.50 7.41
N ASP A 167 3.81 -4.78 7.75
CA ASP A 167 3.63 -5.19 9.13
C ASP A 167 4.81 -4.66 9.95
N GLN A 168 4.53 -4.08 11.12
CA GLN A 168 5.60 -3.79 12.07
C GLN A 168 6.29 -5.11 12.39
N GLN A 169 7.58 -5.20 12.10
CA GLN A 169 8.39 -6.34 12.49
C GLN A 169 8.26 -6.53 14.00
N GLN A 170 7.82 -7.71 14.44
CA GLN A 170 8.14 -8.18 15.78
C GLN A 170 9.66 -8.15 15.89
N THR A 171 10.19 -7.23 16.69
CA THR A 171 11.58 -7.26 17.12
C THR A 171 11.83 -8.63 17.74
N PRO A 172 12.83 -9.41 17.31
CA PRO A 172 13.24 -10.58 18.08
C PRO A 172 13.71 -10.06 19.45
N SER A 173 12.96 -10.39 20.50
CA SER A 173 13.36 -10.13 21.87
C SER A 173 14.61 -10.98 22.15
N ASN A 174 15.78 -10.38 21.99
CA ASN A 174 17.02 -10.90 22.54
C ASN A 174 16.94 -10.81 24.07
N HIS A 175 16.40 -11.84 24.71
CA HIS A 175 16.75 -12.16 26.10
C HIS A 175 17.65 -13.38 26.10
N SER A 176 18.92 -13.15 25.75
CA SER A 176 20.02 -14.01 26.16
C SER A 176 20.33 -13.69 27.62
N THR A 177 19.67 -14.38 28.55
CA THR A 177 20.16 -14.42 29.93
C THR A 177 21.26 -15.48 29.98
N THR A 178 22.49 -15.02 29.79
CA THR A 178 23.69 -15.70 30.26
C THR A 178 23.56 -16.01 31.74
N ASN A 179 23.74 -17.28 32.14
CA ASN A 179 24.31 -17.63 33.44
C ASN A 179 24.98 -18.99 33.32
N ASN A 180 26.31 -18.94 33.15
CA ASN A 180 27.20 -20.07 33.39
C ASN A 180 27.73 -19.92 34.81
N SER A 181 27.58 -20.95 35.65
CA SER A 181 28.54 -21.40 36.68
C SER A 181 27.82 -22.01 37.89
N LEU A 182 27.91 -23.34 38.05
CA LEU A 182 28.62 -24.00 39.17
C LEU A 182 28.23 -25.48 39.25
N LYS A 183 29.26 -26.30 39.03
CA LYS A 183 29.32 -27.75 39.14
C LYS A 183 29.33 -28.13 40.63
N ARG A 184 28.37 -28.93 41.12
CA ARG A 184 28.57 -29.77 42.32
C ARG A 184 27.90 -31.14 42.18
N THR A 185 28.71 -32.12 42.53
CA THR A 185 28.56 -33.56 42.63
C THR A 185 27.55 -33.97 43.70
N GLY A 186 26.92 -35.14 43.58
CA GLY A 186 26.28 -35.79 44.74
C GLY A 186 25.21 -36.81 44.39
N SER A 187 25.44 -38.02 44.86
CA SER A 187 24.72 -39.28 44.66
C SER A 187 23.52 -39.50 45.59
N ASN A 188 22.64 -40.42 45.16
CA ASN A 188 21.90 -41.44 45.94
C ASN A 188 20.48 -41.17 46.51
N ALA A 189 19.60 -42.15 46.18
CA ALA A 189 18.60 -42.85 47.01
C ALA A 189 17.29 -42.20 47.53
N ASN A 190 16.21 -42.92 47.21
CA ASN A 190 15.08 -43.39 48.03
C ASN A 190 13.90 -42.48 48.49
N SER A 191 12.72 -42.94 48.01
CA SER A 191 11.51 -43.34 48.74
C SER A 191 10.46 -42.32 49.23
N SER A 192 9.22 -42.65 48.83
CA SER A 192 7.94 -42.68 49.58
C SER A 192 7.09 -41.43 49.83
N SER A 193 5.90 -41.47 49.18
CA SER A 193 4.54 -41.28 49.74
C SER A 193 4.05 -39.83 49.98
N SER A 194 2.79 -39.41 49.80
CA SER A 194 1.47 -40.03 49.53
C SER A 194 0.47 -38.94 49.01
N ILE A 195 -0.24 -39.11 47.86
CA ILE A 195 -1.70 -39.39 47.60
C ILE A 195 -2.72 -38.30 48.13
N PRO A 196 -3.91 -38.01 47.51
CA PRO A 196 -4.26 -37.40 46.20
C PRO A 196 -5.49 -36.41 46.28
N LYS A 197 -6.20 -36.21 45.14
CA LYS A 197 -7.59 -35.67 44.89
C LYS A 197 -7.59 -34.27 44.24
N LYS A 198 -8.38 -33.96 43.20
CA LYS A 198 -9.62 -34.55 42.68
C LYS A 198 -9.85 -34.10 41.23
N GLN A 199 -10.24 -35.05 40.39
CA GLN A 199 -10.81 -34.86 39.05
C GLN A 199 -12.24 -34.29 39.17
N ARG A 200 -12.63 -33.35 38.30
CA ARG A 200 -14.04 -33.13 37.96
C ARG A 200 -14.20 -32.90 36.45
N VAL A 201 -14.87 -33.87 35.84
CA VAL A 201 -15.35 -33.92 34.46
C VAL A 201 -16.48 -32.91 34.27
N VAL A 202 -16.50 -32.21 33.14
CA VAL A 202 -17.60 -31.33 32.70
C VAL A 202 -18.49 -32.14 31.74
N PRO A 203 -19.81 -32.24 31.95
CA PRO A 203 -20.68 -32.99 31.05
C PRO A 203 -21.22 -32.11 29.91
N THR A 204 -21.18 -32.64 28.70
CA THR A 204 -21.97 -32.21 27.54
C THR A 204 -23.39 -32.80 27.65
N GLY A 205 -24.41 -31.95 27.65
CA GLY A 205 -25.82 -32.34 27.54
C GLY A 205 -26.44 -31.77 26.27
N GLY A 206 -27.02 -32.63 25.44
CA GLY A 206 -27.66 -32.31 24.17
C GLY A 206 -29.18 -32.07 24.27
N SER A 207 -29.74 -31.82 23.09
CA SER A 207 -31.13 -31.59 22.66
C SER A 207 -32.27 -32.23 23.48
N SER A 208 -33.43 -31.57 23.55
CA SER A 208 -34.57 -31.80 22.64
C SER A 208 -35.86 -31.08 23.09
N ASN A 209 -36.69 -30.80 22.07
CA ASN A 209 -38.11 -30.39 22.00
C ASN A 209 -39.03 -30.66 23.20
N ASP A 210 -40.05 -29.80 23.38
CA ASP A 210 -41.45 -30.10 23.01
C ASP A 210 -42.37 -28.89 23.29
N GLY A 211 -43.36 -28.67 22.41
CA GLY A 211 -44.42 -27.66 22.55
C GLY A 211 -44.88 -27.05 21.24
#